data_AF-A0AB39QNE7-F1
#
_entry.id   AF-A0AB39QNE7-F1
#
_cell.length_a   1.000
_cell.length_b   1.000
_cell.length_c   1.000
_cell.angle_alpha   90.00
_cell.angle_beta   90.00
_cell.angle_gamma   90.00
#
_symmetry.space_group_name_H-M   'P 1'
#
loop_
_entity.id
_entity.type
_entity.pdbx_description
1 polymer ?
#
loop_
_entity_poly.entity_id
_entity_poly.type
_entity_poly.pdbx_seq_one_letter_code
_entity_poly.pdbx_strand_id
1 'polypeptide(L)'
;MPSYLSPGVYVEEVASGSRPIEGVGTSVAAFVGLAPTGPLNEPTLVTNWTQYVASFGEFTDGYYLAHSVYGFFNNGGTAAYVVRVGGSHDGAEGAVNSPAAVRGSAAPAALPPGEARQLGTFSVSAIASGDLSVEVADPEGEGPAERFRLVVKDGGKPVETFDVTAKKGGRNYVVTQVKERSKLITVTEAAPAAQLARPDNQTVALAAPAPAPASASPVADAGSHPGPAEYLGDSADRTGFGGLEAVDEVSMVAVPDLMAAYQRGAIDLEQVKAVQLGLIAHCELMGDRVAVIDPPPGLNARQIRVWRQETAGYDSKYAALYYPWIKTFDPSSGQSRLIPPSGHVAGVWARNDAERGVHKAPANEVIRGAVDLELQITRGEQDLLNPIGVNCIRAFPGRGIRIWGARTLSSDPAWRYLNIRRYFNYLEESILIGTQWVVFEPNDHNLWARIRRNISAFLVNEWRSGALFGQRPEEAYYVKCDDETNPPESVDVGRVICEIGIAPVKPAEFVIFRLAQFSSGSGELQE
;
A
#
# COMPACT_ATOMS: atom_id res chain seq x y z
N MET A 1 -35.21 41.68 20.90
CA MET A 1 -35.86 41.28 22.16
C MET A 1 -37.37 41.32 21.94
N PRO A 2 -38.10 40.27 22.33
CA PRO A 2 -39.56 40.29 22.29
C PRO A 2 -40.06 41.37 23.25
N SER A 3 -41.02 42.19 22.81
CA SER A 3 -41.68 43.17 23.67
C SER A 3 -42.94 42.55 24.26
N TYR A 4 -42.94 42.34 25.57
CA TYR A 4 -44.14 41.89 26.28
C TYR A 4 -44.97 43.12 26.65
N LEU A 5 -46.12 43.29 25.99
CA LEU A 5 -47.01 44.44 26.14
C LEU A 5 -48.16 44.18 27.13
N SER A 6 -48.14 43.06 27.86
CA SER A 6 -49.22 42.68 28.77
C SER A 6 -48.67 41.95 30.00
N PRO A 7 -49.32 42.01 31.16
CA PRO A 7 -48.98 41.15 32.29
C PRO A 7 -49.42 39.70 32.01
N GLY A 8 -48.51 38.73 32.10
CA GLY A 8 -48.80 37.30 31.87
C GLY A 8 -47.60 36.39 32.13
N VAL A 9 -47.83 35.08 32.12
CA VAL A 9 -46.75 34.07 32.09
C VAL A 9 -46.47 33.76 30.62
N TYR A 10 -45.23 33.97 30.20
CA TYR A 10 -44.77 33.71 28.84
C TYR A 10 -43.87 32.47 28.84
N VAL A 11 -44.09 31.61 27.86
CA VAL A 11 -43.23 30.46 27.58
C VAL A 11 -42.54 30.75 26.25
N GLU A 12 -41.22 30.75 26.24
CA GLU A 12 -40.41 30.89 25.04
C GLU A 12 -39.63 29.61 24.79
N GLU A 13 -39.68 29.12 23.56
CA GLU A 13 -38.74 28.11 23.09
C GLU A 13 -37.43 28.80 22.75
N VAL A 14 -36.53 28.85 23.74
CA VAL A 14 -35.11 29.05 23.47
C VAL A 14 -34.56 27.70 23.04
N ALA A 15 -34.04 27.61 21.82
CA ALA A 15 -33.38 26.39 21.35
C ALA A 15 -32.25 26.01 22.32
N SER A 16 -32.51 25.04 23.19
CA SER A 16 -31.54 24.63 24.20
C SER A 16 -30.59 23.61 23.62
N GLY A 17 -29.34 24.03 23.41
CA GLY A 17 -28.22 23.12 23.30
C GLY A 17 -27.80 22.76 21.88
N SER A 18 -26.50 22.88 21.66
CA SER A 18 -25.75 22.12 20.67
C SER A 18 -26.06 20.61 20.79
N ARG A 19 -26.17 19.94 19.65
CA ARG A 19 -26.37 18.47 19.60
C ARG A 19 -25.23 17.77 20.37
N PRO A 20 -25.53 16.72 21.14
CA PRO A 20 -24.50 15.86 21.71
C PRO A 20 -23.57 15.33 20.62
N ILE A 21 -22.28 15.18 20.95
CA ILE A 21 -21.32 14.53 20.07
C ILE A 21 -21.62 13.03 20.09
N GLU A 22 -21.77 12.46 18.90
CA GLU A 22 -21.93 11.02 18.70
C GLU A 22 -20.62 10.42 18.18
N GLY A 23 -20.36 9.18 18.57
CA GLY A 23 -19.19 8.44 18.10
C GLY A 23 -19.33 8.06 16.63
N VAL A 24 -18.28 8.28 15.85
CA VAL A 24 -18.24 7.88 14.43
C VAL A 24 -18.02 6.39 14.24
N GLY A 25 -18.35 5.88 13.05
CA GLY A 25 -18.07 4.50 12.69
C GLY A 25 -16.57 4.22 12.57
N THR A 26 -16.10 3.11 13.15
CA THR A 26 -14.67 2.71 13.13
C THR A 26 -14.40 1.44 12.35
N SER A 27 -15.40 0.95 11.62
CA SER A 27 -15.42 -0.39 11.02
C SER A 27 -15.51 -0.41 9.49
N VAL A 28 -15.55 0.77 8.85
CA VAL A 28 -15.63 0.88 7.40
C VAL A 28 -14.24 0.68 6.80
N ALA A 29 -14.10 -0.33 5.95
CA ALA A 29 -12.85 -0.64 5.25
C ALA A 29 -12.89 -0.16 3.80
N ALA A 30 -11.74 0.18 3.23
CA ALA A 30 -11.57 0.37 1.80
C ALA A 30 -10.62 -0.69 1.24
N PHE A 31 -11.04 -1.36 0.16
CA PHE A 31 -10.25 -2.37 -0.53
C PHE A 31 -9.97 -1.92 -1.95
N VAL A 32 -8.69 -1.85 -2.32
CA VAL A 32 -8.26 -1.48 -3.68
C VAL A 32 -7.67 -2.72 -4.34
N GLY A 33 -8.17 -3.06 -5.53
CA GLY A 33 -7.70 -4.25 -6.23
C GLY A 33 -8.41 -4.49 -7.55
N LEU A 34 -8.22 -5.69 -8.08
CA LEU A 34 -8.71 -6.15 -9.37
C LEU A 34 -10.01 -6.94 -9.18
N ALA A 35 -10.99 -6.61 -10.01
CA ALA A 35 -12.26 -7.31 -10.09
C ALA A 35 -12.64 -7.55 -11.57
N PRO A 36 -13.31 -8.66 -11.89
CA PRO A 36 -13.80 -8.95 -13.25
C PRO A 36 -14.72 -7.88 -13.82
N THR A 37 -15.58 -7.32 -12.98
CA THR A 37 -16.62 -6.36 -13.37
C THR A 37 -16.67 -5.22 -12.36
N GLY A 38 -17.53 -4.23 -12.62
CA GLY A 38 -17.75 -3.09 -11.73
C GLY A 38 -17.05 -1.81 -12.20
N PRO A 39 -17.45 -0.67 -11.63
CA PRO A 39 -16.96 0.63 -12.06
C PRO A 39 -15.46 0.77 -11.79
N LEU A 40 -14.72 1.23 -12.79
CA LEU A 40 -13.28 1.43 -12.69
C LEU A 40 -12.99 2.73 -11.93
N ASN A 41 -12.06 2.68 -10.97
CA ASN A 41 -11.62 3.82 -10.16
C ASN A 41 -12.70 4.51 -9.31
N GLU A 42 -13.91 3.97 -9.24
CA GLU A 42 -15.00 4.56 -8.47
C GLU A 42 -15.15 3.86 -7.11
N PRO A 43 -14.96 4.57 -5.97
CA PRO A 43 -15.25 4.01 -4.65
C PRO A 43 -16.72 3.59 -4.53
N THR A 44 -16.97 2.29 -4.55
CA THR A 44 -18.33 1.75 -4.49
C THR A 44 -18.59 1.12 -3.13
N LEU A 45 -19.61 1.62 -2.42
CA LEU A 45 -20.03 1.06 -1.14
C LEU A 45 -20.71 -0.30 -1.31
N VAL A 46 -20.21 -1.30 -0.60
CA VAL A 46 -20.82 -2.62 -0.44
C VAL A 46 -21.03 -2.92 1.05
N THR A 47 -22.23 -3.38 1.40
CA THR A 47 -22.64 -3.63 2.79
C THR A 47 -22.72 -5.11 3.15
N ASN A 48 -22.57 -5.98 2.16
CA ASN A 48 -22.57 -7.43 2.34
C ASN A 48 -21.94 -8.12 1.13
N TRP A 49 -21.66 -9.42 1.29
CA TRP A 49 -21.05 -10.24 0.24
C TRP A 49 -21.90 -10.34 -1.04
N THR A 50 -23.22 -10.46 -0.91
CA THR A 50 -24.12 -10.55 -2.08
C THR A 50 -24.06 -9.29 -2.94
N GLN A 51 -24.01 -8.11 -2.30
CA GLN A 51 -23.85 -6.84 -3.00
C GLN A 51 -22.48 -6.74 -3.69
N TYR A 52 -21.42 -7.21 -3.04
CA TYR A 52 -20.09 -7.27 -3.66
C TYR A 52 -20.11 -8.12 -4.94
N VAL A 53 -20.65 -9.34 -4.86
CA VAL A 53 -20.73 -10.25 -6.01
C VAL A 53 -21.53 -9.63 -7.16
N ALA A 54 -22.64 -8.95 -6.85
CA ALA A 54 -23.48 -8.29 -7.84
C ALA A 54 -22.74 -7.15 -8.57
N SER A 55 -21.88 -6.40 -7.89
CA SER A 55 -21.17 -5.25 -8.46
C SER A 55 -19.84 -5.61 -9.13
N PHE A 56 -19.09 -6.55 -8.55
CA PHE A 56 -17.68 -6.81 -8.90
C PHE A 56 -17.41 -8.22 -9.42
N GLY A 57 -18.33 -9.16 -9.20
CA GLY A 57 -18.20 -10.56 -9.56
C GLY A 57 -17.79 -11.46 -8.39
N GLU A 58 -17.77 -12.77 -8.65
CA GLU A 58 -17.42 -13.80 -7.67
C GLU A 58 -15.89 -13.99 -7.52
N PHE A 59 -15.50 -15.01 -6.75
CA PHE A 59 -14.10 -15.42 -6.61
C PHE A 59 -13.47 -15.66 -7.97
N THR A 60 -12.36 -14.99 -8.22
CA THR A 60 -11.63 -15.06 -9.48
C THR A 60 -10.20 -15.49 -9.23
N ASP A 61 -9.70 -16.37 -10.09
CA ASP A 61 -8.31 -16.81 -10.03
C ASP A 61 -7.35 -15.68 -10.34
N GLY A 62 -6.19 -15.74 -9.70
CA GLY A 62 -5.12 -14.76 -9.88
C GLY A 62 -5.22 -13.52 -9.00
N TYR A 63 -6.40 -13.12 -8.52
CA TYR A 63 -6.55 -11.97 -7.61
C TYR A 63 -7.04 -12.41 -6.22
N TYR A 64 -6.99 -11.52 -5.24
CA TYR A 64 -7.28 -11.67 -3.81
C TYR A 64 -8.31 -10.65 -3.30
N LEU A 65 -8.74 -9.67 -4.10
CA LEU A 65 -9.75 -8.68 -3.70
C LEU A 65 -11.04 -9.37 -3.18
N ALA A 66 -11.59 -10.30 -3.96
CA ALA A 66 -12.80 -11.04 -3.60
C ALA A 66 -12.61 -11.83 -2.28
N HIS A 67 -11.48 -12.54 -2.13
CA HIS A 67 -11.15 -13.29 -0.90
C HIS A 67 -10.99 -12.37 0.31
N SER A 68 -10.42 -11.19 0.12
CA SER A 68 -10.24 -10.18 1.17
C SER A 68 -11.56 -9.59 1.63
N VAL A 69 -12.44 -9.21 0.69
CA VAL A 69 -13.78 -8.67 0.99
C VAL A 69 -14.68 -9.74 1.62
N TYR A 70 -14.64 -10.98 1.13
CA TYR A 70 -15.33 -12.10 1.75
C TYR A 70 -14.84 -12.32 3.19
N GLY A 71 -13.53 -12.34 3.39
CA GLY A 71 -12.89 -12.45 4.68
C GLY A 71 -13.28 -11.35 5.66
N PHE A 72 -13.38 -10.11 5.16
CA PHE A 72 -13.84 -8.94 5.91
C PHE A 72 -15.26 -9.14 6.46
N PHE A 73 -16.23 -9.44 5.58
CA PHE A 73 -17.62 -9.65 5.99
C PHE A 73 -17.77 -10.87 6.92
N ASN A 74 -17.08 -11.98 6.62
CA ASN A 74 -17.14 -13.19 7.44
C ASN A 74 -16.53 -12.99 8.84
N ASN A 75 -15.59 -12.05 8.98
CA ASN A 75 -14.98 -11.73 10.27
C ASN A 75 -15.71 -10.68 11.09
N GLY A 76 -16.77 -10.06 10.56
CA GLY A 76 -17.64 -9.10 11.26
C GLY A 76 -17.60 -7.68 10.72
N GLY A 77 -17.00 -7.47 9.54
CA GLY A 77 -17.17 -6.24 8.76
C GLY A 77 -18.61 -6.03 8.32
N THR A 78 -19.04 -4.78 8.23
CA THR A 78 -20.44 -4.39 7.90
C THR A 78 -20.56 -3.49 6.68
N ALA A 79 -19.52 -2.71 6.38
CA ALA A 79 -19.48 -1.82 5.24
C ALA A 79 -18.04 -1.73 4.70
N ALA A 80 -17.90 -1.83 3.37
CA ALA A 80 -16.64 -1.64 2.70
C ALA A 80 -16.80 -0.82 1.43
N TYR A 81 -15.88 0.09 1.17
CA TYR A 81 -15.70 0.70 -0.14
C TYR A 81 -14.74 -0.16 -0.96
N VAL A 82 -15.11 -0.46 -2.20
CA VAL A 82 -14.26 -1.20 -3.12
C VAL A 82 -13.89 -0.27 -4.27
N VAL A 83 -12.58 -0.16 -4.52
CA VAL A 83 -12.04 0.56 -5.67
C VAL A 83 -11.41 -0.47 -6.61
N ARG A 84 -12.04 -0.67 -7.76
CA ARG A 84 -11.50 -1.52 -8.81
C ARG A 84 -10.41 -0.74 -9.56
N VAL A 85 -9.21 -1.30 -9.65
CA VAL A 85 -8.09 -0.79 -10.44
C VAL A 85 -7.73 -1.78 -11.54
N GLY A 86 -7.34 -1.26 -12.71
CA GLY A 86 -6.99 -2.05 -13.90
C GLY A 86 -8.19 -2.64 -14.66
N GLY A 87 -7.99 -2.86 -15.97
CA GLY A 87 -9.01 -3.35 -16.91
C GLY A 87 -9.77 -2.22 -17.65
N SER A 88 -10.63 -2.59 -18.62
CA SER A 88 -11.42 -1.63 -19.38
C SER A 88 -12.51 -0.96 -18.52
N HIS A 89 -12.82 0.30 -18.86
CA HIS A 89 -13.82 1.15 -18.20
C HIS A 89 -15.24 0.55 -18.25
N ASP A 90 -15.52 -0.24 -19.28
CA ASP A 90 -16.77 -0.97 -19.45
C ASP A 90 -16.52 -2.47 -19.27
N GLY A 91 -17.34 -3.12 -18.45
CA GLY A 91 -17.43 -4.58 -18.32
C GLY A 91 -17.98 -5.26 -19.58
N ALA A 92 -17.50 -4.89 -20.76
CA ALA A 92 -17.80 -5.57 -22.00
C ALA A 92 -17.11 -6.94 -21.97
N GLU A 93 -17.92 -7.99 -22.02
CA GLU A 93 -17.54 -9.40 -22.07
C GLU A 93 -16.34 -9.64 -23.03
N GLY A 94 -15.15 -9.73 -22.45
CA GLY A 94 -13.97 -10.24 -23.13
C GLY A 94 -13.90 -11.75 -22.91
N ALA A 95 -14.20 -12.51 -23.97
CA ALA A 95 -14.29 -13.97 -23.99
C ALA A 95 -13.23 -14.70 -23.14
N VAL A 96 -13.72 -15.68 -22.37
CA VAL A 96 -12.94 -16.70 -21.66
C VAL A 96 -12.01 -17.40 -22.65
N ASN A 97 -10.72 -17.09 -22.61
CA ASN A 97 -9.69 -17.95 -23.20
C ASN A 97 -8.92 -18.64 -22.07
N SER A 98 -9.12 -19.95 -21.98
CA SER A 98 -8.45 -20.86 -21.03
C SER A 98 -6.92 -20.76 -21.10
N PRO A 99 -6.22 -21.04 -19.99
CA PRO A 99 -4.79 -20.75 -19.87
C PRO A 99 -3.94 -21.74 -20.67
N ALA A 100 -3.16 -21.23 -21.62
CA ALA A 100 -2.03 -21.96 -22.18
C ALA A 100 -0.88 -21.99 -21.15
N ALA A 101 -0.35 -23.19 -20.91
CA ALA A 101 0.72 -23.46 -19.96
C ALA A 101 1.96 -22.57 -20.17
N VAL A 102 2.41 -21.89 -19.11
CA VAL A 102 3.62 -21.08 -19.09
C VAL A 102 4.85 -21.99 -19.05
N ARG A 103 5.60 -22.00 -20.16
CA ARG A 103 6.99 -22.45 -20.21
C ARG A 103 7.92 -21.24 -20.08
N GLY A 104 8.85 -21.33 -19.12
CA GLY A 104 10.23 -20.86 -19.24
C GLY A 104 10.48 -19.34 -19.27
N SER A 105 11.19 -18.88 -18.24
CA SER A 105 11.77 -17.53 -18.07
C SER A 105 12.48 -16.97 -19.31
N ALA A 106 12.31 -15.67 -19.57
CA ALA A 106 13.22 -14.87 -20.39
C ALA A 106 13.70 -13.63 -19.62
N ALA A 107 15.00 -13.34 -19.79
CA ALA A 107 15.79 -12.29 -19.15
C ALA A 107 15.36 -10.85 -19.56
N PRO A 108 15.74 -9.80 -18.80
CA PRO A 108 15.30 -8.41 -19.04
C PRO A 108 15.72 -7.89 -20.42
N ALA A 109 14.78 -7.23 -21.09
CA ALA A 109 14.94 -6.69 -22.44
C ALA A 109 15.96 -5.54 -22.48
N ALA A 110 16.98 -5.69 -23.34
CA ALA A 110 17.91 -4.62 -23.71
C ALA A 110 17.21 -3.60 -24.64
N LEU A 111 17.68 -2.34 -24.60
CA LEU A 111 17.24 -1.27 -25.50
C LEU A 111 17.33 -1.74 -26.98
N PRO A 112 16.33 -1.44 -27.82
CA PRO A 112 16.38 -1.81 -29.23
C PRO A 112 17.52 -1.06 -29.93
N PRO A 113 18.34 -1.73 -30.77
CA PRO A 113 19.36 -1.07 -31.56
C PRO A 113 18.75 -0.05 -32.52
N GLY A 114 19.50 1.01 -32.85
CA GLY A 114 19.12 2.05 -33.82
C GLY A 114 18.87 1.49 -35.22
N GLU A 115 18.32 2.31 -36.12
CA GLU A 115 17.96 1.89 -37.49
C GLU A 115 19.15 1.23 -38.23
N ALA A 116 18.94 -0.01 -38.70
CA ALA A 116 20.00 -0.80 -39.34
C ALA A 116 20.35 -0.23 -40.72
N ARG A 117 21.64 0.02 -40.94
CA ARG A 117 22.19 0.45 -42.23
C ARG A 117 22.91 -0.70 -42.93
N GLN A 118 22.74 -0.79 -44.25
CA GLN A 118 23.38 -1.82 -45.06
C GLN A 118 24.89 -1.55 -45.20
N LEU A 119 25.70 -2.58 -44.97
CA LEU A 119 27.15 -2.61 -45.14
C LEU A 119 27.53 -3.83 -45.99
N GLY A 120 27.20 -3.78 -47.29
CA GLY A 120 27.41 -4.89 -48.23
C GLY A 120 26.51 -6.09 -47.90
N THR A 121 27.09 -7.23 -47.52
CA THR A 121 26.37 -8.46 -47.12
C THR A 121 26.00 -8.50 -45.63
N PHE A 122 26.33 -7.43 -44.89
CA PHE A 122 26.05 -7.25 -43.46
C PHE A 122 25.16 -6.02 -43.24
N SER A 123 24.51 -5.95 -42.08
CA SER A 123 23.83 -4.75 -41.60
C SER A 123 24.40 -4.31 -40.26
N VAL A 124 24.50 -3.01 -40.04
CA VAL A 124 25.09 -2.41 -38.84
C VAL A 124 24.14 -1.40 -38.22
N SER A 125 24.04 -1.40 -36.89
CA SER A 125 23.17 -0.50 -36.13
C SER A 125 23.87 0.00 -34.87
N ALA A 126 23.63 1.25 -34.50
CA ALA A 126 24.15 1.83 -33.26
C ALA A 126 23.41 1.27 -32.03
N ILE A 127 24.14 1.00 -30.95
CA ILE A 127 23.57 0.61 -29.64
C ILE A 127 23.79 1.70 -28.58
N ALA A 128 24.53 2.75 -28.91
CA ALA A 128 24.80 3.90 -28.06
C ALA A 128 24.41 5.21 -28.77
N SER A 129 24.07 6.23 -27.99
CA SER A 129 23.81 7.59 -28.48
C SER A 129 25.12 8.31 -28.81
N GLY A 130 25.27 8.82 -30.04
CA GLY A 130 26.46 9.56 -30.50
C GLY A 130 26.42 9.82 -32.02
N ASP A 131 27.36 10.61 -32.54
CA ASP A 131 27.54 10.84 -33.99
C ASP A 131 28.42 9.73 -34.58
N LEU A 132 27.86 8.53 -34.62
CA LEU A 132 28.57 7.30 -34.94
C LEU A 132 28.65 7.06 -36.45
N SER A 133 29.83 6.70 -36.94
CA SER A 133 30.02 6.24 -38.32
C SER A 133 30.94 5.02 -38.37
N VAL A 134 30.74 4.17 -39.36
CA VAL A 134 31.52 2.94 -39.55
C VAL A 134 32.19 2.99 -40.92
N GLU A 135 33.51 2.84 -40.93
CA GLU A 135 34.35 2.84 -42.12
C GLU A 135 34.95 1.45 -42.34
N VAL A 136 34.83 0.96 -43.58
CA VAL A 136 35.48 -0.26 -44.05
C VAL A 136 36.75 0.13 -44.81
N ALA A 137 37.90 -0.36 -44.34
CA ALA A 137 39.21 -0.10 -44.94
C ALA A 137 39.95 -1.39 -45.28
N ASP A 138 40.97 -1.27 -46.13
CA ASP A 138 41.86 -2.38 -46.46
C ASP A 138 42.65 -2.87 -45.23
N PRO A 139 42.88 -4.19 -45.11
CA PRO A 139 43.69 -4.73 -44.02
C PRO A 139 45.16 -4.33 -44.21
N GLU A 140 45.89 -4.11 -43.11
CA GLU A 140 47.35 -3.95 -43.16
C GLU A 140 48.04 -5.33 -43.24
N GLY A 141 48.85 -5.53 -44.29
CA GLY A 141 49.65 -6.74 -44.52
C GLY A 141 49.06 -7.72 -45.55
N GLU A 142 49.89 -8.65 -46.05
CA GLU A 142 49.43 -9.71 -46.96
C GLU A 142 48.56 -10.73 -46.23
N GLY A 143 47.34 -10.93 -46.71
CA GLY A 143 46.37 -11.87 -46.14
C GLY A 143 45.27 -12.25 -47.13
N PRO A 144 44.41 -13.22 -46.79
CA PRO A 144 43.32 -13.65 -47.67
C PRO A 144 42.37 -12.48 -47.99
N ALA A 145 41.87 -12.44 -49.23
CA ALA A 145 41.04 -11.35 -49.78
C ALA A 145 39.75 -11.04 -48.99
N GLU A 146 39.35 -11.94 -48.09
CA GLU A 146 38.17 -11.87 -47.24
C GLU A 146 38.40 -11.10 -45.91
N ARG A 147 39.61 -10.57 -45.68
CA ARG A 147 39.95 -9.74 -44.52
C ARG A 147 39.74 -8.25 -44.82
N PHE A 148 39.26 -7.52 -43.82
CA PHE A 148 39.08 -6.08 -43.87
C PHE A 148 39.16 -5.48 -42.47
N ARG A 149 39.39 -4.17 -42.42
CA ARG A 149 39.40 -3.40 -41.18
C ARG A 149 38.09 -2.63 -41.04
N LEU A 150 37.45 -2.76 -39.88
CA LEU A 150 36.24 -2.03 -39.51
C LEU A 150 36.61 -0.97 -38.47
N VAL A 151 36.46 0.30 -38.81
CA VAL A 151 36.76 1.44 -37.92
C VAL A 151 35.45 2.12 -37.54
N VAL A 152 35.14 2.14 -36.25
CA VAL A 152 34.01 2.88 -35.67
C VAL A 152 34.51 4.25 -35.21
N LYS A 153 33.89 5.31 -35.72
CA LYS A 153 34.20 6.70 -35.40
C LYS A 153 33.04 7.35 -34.65
N ASP A 154 33.36 8.20 -33.68
CA ASP A 154 32.42 9.08 -32.98
C ASP A 154 32.87 10.53 -33.19
N GLY A 155 32.00 11.38 -33.76
CA GLY A 155 32.35 12.76 -34.12
C GLY A 155 33.57 12.88 -35.04
N GLY A 156 33.77 11.89 -35.92
CA GLY A 156 34.88 11.83 -36.89
C GLY A 156 36.21 11.28 -36.37
N LYS A 157 36.33 10.95 -35.06
CA LYS A 157 37.54 10.35 -34.48
C LYS A 157 37.40 8.83 -34.36
N PRO A 158 38.42 8.02 -34.72
CA PRO A 158 38.36 6.57 -34.55
C PRO A 158 38.36 6.19 -33.07
N VAL A 159 37.32 5.47 -32.62
CA VAL A 159 37.12 5.06 -31.23
C VAL A 159 37.30 3.54 -31.06
N GLU A 160 36.82 2.74 -32.01
CA GLU A 160 37.02 1.28 -32.01
C GLU A 160 37.52 0.82 -33.39
N THR A 161 38.51 -0.07 -33.43
CA THR A 161 39.05 -0.64 -34.67
C THR A 161 39.11 -2.15 -34.57
N PHE A 162 38.61 -2.84 -35.59
CA PHE A 162 38.56 -4.30 -35.66
C PHE A 162 39.16 -4.82 -36.97
N ASP A 163 40.14 -5.72 -36.88
CA ASP A 163 40.64 -6.48 -38.03
C ASP A 163 39.87 -7.80 -38.15
N VAL A 164 38.92 -7.86 -39.09
CA VAL A 164 37.88 -8.90 -39.16
C VAL A 164 37.83 -9.59 -40.52
N THR A 165 37.10 -10.71 -40.59
CA THR A 165 36.85 -11.44 -41.84
C THR A 165 35.36 -11.65 -42.09
N ALA A 166 34.98 -11.62 -43.36
CA ALA A 166 33.62 -11.93 -43.81
C ALA A 166 33.30 -13.45 -43.77
N LYS A 167 34.32 -14.31 -43.61
CA LYS A 167 34.14 -15.77 -43.62
C LYS A 167 33.56 -16.29 -42.31
N LYS A 168 32.35 -16.86 -42.40
CA LYS A 168 31.68 -17.54 -41.28
C LYS A 168 32.50 -18.75 -40.83
N GLY A 169 32.84 -18.79 -39.53
CA GLY A 169 33.71 -19.81 -38.93
C GLY A 169 35.20 -19.45 -38.86
N GLY A 170 35.61 -18.30 -39.40
CA GLY A 170 36.94 -17.74 -39.17
C GLY A 170 37.11 -17.23 -37.73
N ARG A 171 38.32 -17.34 -37.16
CA ARG A 171 38.62 -16.90 -35.78
C ARG A 171 38.29 -15.42 -35.50
N ASN A 172 38.30 -14.57 -36.53
CA ASN A 172 38.02 -13.14 -36.45
C ASN A 172 36.74 -12.76 -37.22
N TYR A 173 35.71 -13.62 -37.19
CA TYR A 173 34.46 -13.35 -37.90
C TYR A 173 33.79 -12.06 -37.40
N VAL A 174 33.39 -11.18 -38.34
CA VAL A 174 32.96 -9.81 -38.04
C VAL A 174 31.78 -9.72 -37.06
N VAL A 175 30.74 -10.54 -37.22
CA VAL A 175 29.55 -10.52 -36.33
C VAL A 175 29.92 -10.92 -34.90
N THR A 176 30.74 -11.97 -34.74
CA THR A 176 31.16 -12.45 -33.42
C THR A 176 32.09 -11.44 -32.74
N GLN A 177 33.07 -10.92 -33.47
CA GLN A 177 34.04 -9.96 -32.92
C GLN A 177 33.38 -8.65 -32.50
N VAL A 178 32.45 -8.11 -33.29
CA VAL A 178 31.73 -6.88 -32.94
C VAL A 178 30.80 -7.14 -31.76
N LYS A 179 30.07 -8.26 -31.73
CA LYS A 179 29.18 -8.62 -30.63
C LYS A 179 29.91 -8.81 -29.28
N GLU A 180 31.14 -9.34 -29.30
CA GLU A 180 31.91 -9.59 -28.08
C GLU A 180 32.69 -8.37 -27.58
N ARG A 181 33.10 -7.46 -28.48
CA ARG A 181 34.08 -6.41 -28.16
C ARG A 181 33.60 -4.98 -28.38
N SER A 182 32.55 -4.75 -29.18
CA SER A 182 32.03 -3.40 -29.41
C SER A 182 31.05 -2.99 -28.33
N LYS A 183 31.18 -1.74 -27.86
CA LYS A 183 30.22 -1.11 -26.94
C LYS A 183 29.29 -0.14 -27.65
N LEU A 184 29.54 0.14 -28.93
CA LEU A 184 28.92 1.25 -29.67
C LEU A 184 28.03 0.78 -30.83
N ILE A 185 28.35 -0.37 -31.44
CA ILE A 185 27.61 -0.90 -32.60
C ILE A 185 27.30 -2.39 -32.45
N THR A 186 26.30 -2.85 -33.20
CA THR A 186 26.05 -4.28 -33.45
C THR A 186 25.99 -4.54 -34.95
N VAL A 187 26.44 -5.71 -35.38
CA VAL A 187 26.50 -6.12 -36.79
C VAL A 187 25.78 -7.47 -36.95
N THR A 188 24.91 -7.58 -37.95
CA THR A 188 24.17 -8.80 -38.27
C THR A 188 24.35 -9.21 -39.74
N GLU A 189 24.13 -10.49 -40.05
CA GLU A 189 24.16 -11.01 -41.42
C GLU A 189 22.93 -10.49 -42.19
N ALA A 190 23.13 -9.82 -43.33
CA ALA A 190 22.04 -9.34 -44.20
C ALA A 190 21.87 -10.21 -45.45
N ALA A 191 22.72 -11.23 -45.64
CA ALA A 191 22.66 -12.19 -46.73
C ALA A 191 22.89 -13.63 -46.22
N PRO A 192 22.41 -14.67 -46.95
CA PRO A 192 22.64 -16.07 -46.57
C PRO A 192 24.13 -16.42 -46.49
N ALA A 193 24.49 -17.37 -45.60
CA ALA A 193 25.87 -17.73 -45.29
C ALA A 193 26.75 -18.11 -46.51
N ALA A 194 26.15 -18.61 -47.60
CA ALA A 194 26.84 -18.98 -48.84
C ALA A 194 27.22 -17.79 -49.73
N GLN A 195 26.71 -16.59 -49.44
CA GLN A 195 26.89 -15.36 -50.22
C GLN A 195 27.59 -14.25 -49.43
N LEU A 196 28.11 -14.55 -48.24
CA LEU A 196 28.86 -13.59 -47.44
C LEU A 196 30.18 -13.24 -48.12
N ALA A 197 30.34 -11.97 -48.44
CA ALA A 197 31.53 -11.43 -49.08
C ALA A 197 32.01 -10.19 -48.33
N ARG A 198 33.31 -9.88 -48.47
CA ARG A 198 33.90 -8.66 -47.93
C ARG A 198 33.12 -7.44 -48.50
N PRO A 199 32.65 -6.51 -47.64
CA PRO A 199 32.08 -5.25 -48.11
C PRO A 199 33.13 -4.37 -48.80
N ASP A 200 32.71 -3.61 -49.81
CA ASP A 200 33.55 -2.58 -50.42
C ASP A 200 33.92 -1.49 -49.40
N ASN A 201 35.05 -0.81 -49.63
CA ASN A 201 35.49 0.28 -48.76
C ASN A 201 34.50 1.44 -48.84
N GLN A 202 33.78 1.68 -47.75
CA GLN A 202 32.76 2.72 -47.64
C GLN A 202 32.66 3.22 -46.20
N THR A 203 32.18 4.46 -46.04
CA THR A 203 31.86 5.05 -44.73
C THR A 203 30.36 5.23 -44.63
N VAL A 204 29.75 4.62 -43.61
CA VAL A 204 28.32 4.66 -43.36
C VAL A 204 28.05 5.38 -42.03
N ALA A 205 27.27 6.46 -42.07
CA ALA A 205 26.79 7.13 -40.87
C ALA A 205 25.62 6.35 -40.25
N LEU A 206 25.66 6.15 -38.93
CA LEU A 206 24.64 5.44 -38.17
C LEU A 206 23.69 6.43 -37.51
N ALA A 207 22.39 6.15 -37.58
CA ALA A 207 21.41 6.92 -36.81
C ALA A 207 21.49 6.50 -35.33
N ALA A 208 21.59 7.48 -34.43
CA ALA A 208 21.50 7.23 -33.00
C ALA A 208 20.12 6.59 -32.67
N PRO A 209 20.04 5.69 -31.67
CA PRO A 209 18.76 5.18 -31.21
C PRO A 209 17.87 6.36 -30.81
N ALA A 210 16.69 6.48 -31.40
CA ALA A 210 15.76 7.56 -31.04
C ALA A 210 15.41 7.45 -29.55
N PRO A 211 15.44 8.55 -28.77
CA PRO A 211 14.86 8.53 -27.44
C PRO A 211 13.39 8.11 -27.57
N ALA A 212 12.97 7.14 -26.75
CA ALA A 212 11.58 6.72 -26.70
C ALA A 212 10.70 7.97 -26.57
N PRO A 213 9.63 8.11 -27.39
CA PRO A 213 8.71 9.22 -27.20
C PRO A 213 8.23 9.22 -25.74
N ALA A 214 8.24 10.40 -25.11
CA ALA A 214 7.60 10.61 -23.83
C ALA A 214 6.20 10.00 -23.89
N SER A 215 5.93 9.09 -22.96
CA SER A 215 4.72 8.29 -22.88
C SER A 215 3.48 9.17 -23.01
N ALA A 216 2.87 9.17 -24.20
CA ALA A 216 1.43 9.29 -24.30
C ALA A 216 0.87 8.09 -23.53
N SER A 217 -0.08 8.35 -22.63
CA SER A 217 -0.75 7.34 -21.80
C SER A 217 -1.03 6.08 -22.61
N PRO A 218 -0.63 4.88 -22.14
CA PRO A 218 -0.99 3.67 -22.85
C PRO A 218 -2.52 3.58 -22.86
N VAL A 219 -3.08 3.56 -24.06
CA VAL A 219 -4.44 3.09 -24.28
C VAL A 219 -4.49 1.69 -23.68
N ALA A 220 -5.34 1.50 -22.68
CA ALA A 220 -5.48 0.26 -21.92
C ALA A 220 -5.64 -0.92 -22.88
N ASP A 221 -4.63 -1.78 -22.92
CA ASP A 221 -4.77 -3.09 -23.54
C ASP A 221 -5.64 -3.92 -22.60
N ALA A 222 -6.65 -4.61 -23.11
CA ALA A 222 -7.68 -5.30 -22.32
C ALA A 222 -7.16 -6.52 -21.52
N GLY A 223 -5.83 -6.65 -21.35
CA GLY A 223 -5.13 -7.61 -20.53
C GLY A 223 -3.92 -7.05 -19.77
N SER A 224 -3.71 -5.73 -19.72
CA SER A 224 -2.61 -5.13 -18.95
C SER A 224 -2.92 -5.14 -17.44
N HIS A 225 -2.10 -5.83 -16.66
CA HIS A 225 -2.15 -5.75 -15.20
C HIS A 225 -1.79 -4.34 -14.72
N PRO A 226 -2.43 -3.84 -13.67
CA PRO A 226 -2.21 -2.48 -13.20
C PRO A 226 -0.78 -2.30 -12.75
N GLY A 227 -0.13 -1.26 -13.29
CA GLY A 227 1.16 -0.80 -12.80
C GLY A 227 1.04 -0.08 -11.44
N PRO A 228 2.16 0.29 -10.80
CA PRO A 228 2.13 0.99 -9.52
C PRO A 228 1.29 2.25 -9.54
N ALA A 229 1.38 3.04 -10.62
CA ALA A 229 0.63 4.29 -10.79
C ALA A 229 -0.88 4.11 -10.75
N GLU A 230 -1.42 2.98 -11.21
CA GLU A 230 -2.87 2.70 -11.18
C GLU A 230 -3.36 2.37 -9.76
N TYR A 231 -2.52 1.77 -8.92
CA TYR A 231 -2.86 1.58 -7.51
C TYR A 231 -2.84 2.91 -6.74
N LEU A 232 -1.78 3.72 -6.92
CA LEU A 232 -1.70 5.04 -6.28
C LEU A 232 -2.85 5.93 -6.75
N GLY A 233 -3.00 6.05 -8.06
CA GLY A 233 -3.91 6.98 -8.71
C GLY A 233 -3.60 8.44 -8.41
N ASP A 234 -4.58 9.28 -8.68
CA ASP A 234 -4.56 10.73 -8.52
C ASP A 234 -5.84 11.19 -7.80
N SER A 235 -5.69 12.12 -6.86
CA SER A 235 -6.81 12.63 -6.05
C SER A 235 -7.76 13.53 -6.86
N ALA A 236 -7.23 14.37 -7.76
CA ALA A 236 -8.04 15.25 -8.58
C ALA A 236 -8.86 14.47 -9.62
N ASP A 237 -8.24 13.46 -10.23
CA ASP A 237 -8.89 12.56 -11.18
C ASP A 237 -9.66 11.42 -10.49
N ARG A 238 -9.57 11.31 -9.16
CA ARG A 238 -10.21 10.30 -8.31
C ARG A 238 -9.93 8.88 -8.78
N THR A 239 -8.66 8.57 -9.05
CA THR A 239 -8.22 7.23 -9.46
C THR A 239 -7.45 6.51 -8.36
N GLY A 240 -7.33 5.19 -8.46
CA GLY A 240 -6.60 4.37 -7.49
C GLY A 240 -7.12 4.56 -6.06
N PHE A 241 -6.26 4.38 -5.07
CA PHE A 241 -6.62 4.72 -3.69
C PHE A 241 -6.66 6.23 -3.44
N GLY A 242 -6.10 7.07 -4.32
CA GLY A 242 -6.25 8.53 -4.27
C GLY A 242 -7.72 8.99 -4.32
N GLY A 243 -8.58 8.25 -5.03
CA GLY A 243 -10.03 8.51 -5.05
C GLY A 243 -10.73 8.34 -3.69
N LEU A 244 -10.11 7.67 -2.72
CA LEU A 244 -10.66 7.51 -1.36
C LEU A 244 -10.59 8.78 -0.51
N GLU A 245 -9.88 9.83 -0.96
CA GLU A 245 -9.87 11.13 -0.29
C GLU A 245 -11.26 11.79 -0.29
N ALA A 246 -12.12 11.45 -1.26
CA ALA A 246 -13.49 11.93 -1.32
C ALA A 246 -14.47 11.16 -0.40
N VAL A 247 -13.98 10.15 0.35
CA VAL A 247 -14.80 9.28 1.19
C VAL A 247 -14.31 9.37 2.64
N ASP A 248 -15.00 10.18 3.44
CA ASP A 248 -14.62 10.49 4.83
C ASP A 248 -14.87 9.30 5.79
N GLU A 249 -15.82 8.43 5.48
CA GLU A 249 -16.23 7.34 6.39
C GLU A 249 -15.19 6.21 6.51
N VAL A 250 -14.17 6.18 5.66
CA VAL A 250 -13.19 5.09 5.61
C VAL A 250 -12.25 5.15 6.82
N SER A 251 -12.19 4.06 7.57
CA SER A 251 -11.36 3.95 8.79
C SER A 251 -10.12 3.06 8.62
N MET A 252 -10.10 2.23 7.58
CA MET A 252 -8.97 1.33 7.29
C MET A 252 -8.86 1.07 5.79
N VAL A 253 -7.64 0.95 5.27
CA VAL A 253 -7.39 0.77 3.83
C VAL A 253 -6.45 -0.40 3.59
N ALA A 254 -6.77 -1.25 2.62
CA ALA A 254 -5.96 -2.40 2.23
C ALA A 254 -5.88 -2.55 0.71
N VAL A 255 -4.73 -3.02 0.21
CA VAL A 255 -4.46 -3.24 -1.22
C VAL A 255 -4.02 -4.70 -1.44
N PRO A 256 -4.94 -5.68 -1.28
CA PRO A 256 -4.57 -7.10 -1.28
C PRO A 256 -3.96 -7.58 -2.59
N ASP A 257 -4.39 -7.00 -3.72
CA ASP A 257 -3.95 -7.41 -5.06
C ASP A 257 -2.59 -6.88 -5.47
N LEU A 258 -2.01 -5.99 -4.67
CA LEU A 258 -0.61 -5.62 -4.82
C LEU A 258 0.29 -6.86 -4.77
N MET A 259 -0.01 -7.78 -3.85
CA MET A 259 0.74 -9.02 -3.73
C MET A 259 0.48 -9.99 -4.88
N ALA A 260 -0.74 -9.97 -5.45
CA ALA A 260 -1.05 -10.74 -6.65
C ALA A 260 -0.27 -10.22 -7.87
N ALA A 261 -0.17 -8.89 -8.02
CA ALA A 261 0.65 -8.27 -9.08
C ALA A 261 2.13 -8.64 -8.92
N TYR A 262 2.65 -8.64 -7.68
CA TYR A 262 4.00 -9.08 -7.39
C TYR A 262 4.24 -10.56 -7.74
N GLN A 263 3.34 -11.46 -7.33
CA GLN A 263 3.46 -12.90 -7.62
C GLN A 263 3.44 -13.22 -9.12
N ARG A 264 2.78 -12.38 -9.92
CA ARG A 264 2.76 -12.49 -11.39
C ARG A 264 3.97 -11.85 -12.09
N GLY A 265 4.83 -11.15 -11.35
CA GLY A 265 5.94 -10.37 -11.92
C GLY A 265 5.49 -9.14 -12.70
N ALA A 266 4.24 -8.67 -12.48
CA ALA A 266 3.76 -7.42 -13.07
C ALA A 266 4.38 -6.20 -12.37
N ILE A 267 4.75 -6.37 -11.10
CA ILE A 267 5.52 -5.39 -10.34
C ILE A 267 6.66 -6.07 -9.57
N ASP A 268 7.74 -5.34 -9.35
CA ASP A 268 8.86 -5.80 -8.52
C ASP A 268 8.71 -5.37 -7.04
N LEU A 269 9.68 -5.74 -6.20
CA LEU A 269 9.66 -5.41 -4.76
C LEU A 269 9.83 -3.91 -4.48
N GLU A 270 10.54 -3.16 -5.32
CA GLU A 270 10.70 -1.71 -5.15
C GLU A 270 9.38 -1.00 -5.44
N GLN A 271 8.67 -1.46 -6.46
CA GLN A 271 7.34 -1.01 -6.82
C GLN A 271 6.29 -1.36 -5.77
N VAL A 272 6.32 -2.58 -5.21
CA VAL A 272 5.49 -2.95 -4.05
C VAL A 272 5.72 -1.98 -2.90
N LYS A 273 6.98 -1.69 -2.58
CA LYS A 273 7.34 -0.72 -1.54
C LYS A 273 6.80 0.66 -1.86
N ALA A 274 6.91 1.13 -3.10
CA ALA A 274 6.40 2.43 -3.51
C ALA A 274 4.88 2.55 -3.32
N VAL A 275 4.10 1.53 -3.71
CA VAL A 275 2.64 1.52 -3.50
C VAL A 275 2.30 1.49 -2.01
N GLN A 276 2.99 0.68 -1.21
CA GLN A 276 2.77 0.65 0.25
C GLN A 276 3.13 1.97 0.93
N LEU A 277 4.21 2.64 0.52
CA LEU A 277 4.55 3.97 1.01
C LEU A 277 3.49 5.00 0.63
N GLY A 278 2.98 4.96 -0.60
CA GLY A 278 1.88 5.83 -1.03
C GLY A 278 0.61 5.61 -0.20
N LEU A 279 0.28 4.35 0.10
CA LEU A 279 -0.86 4.00 0.95
C LEU A 279 -0.70 4.53 2.38
N ILE A 280 0.51 4.41 2.95
CA ILE A 280 0.84 4.94 4.28
C ILE A 280 0.73 6.47 4.27
N ALA A 281 1.30 7.12 3.26
CA ALA A 281 1.25 8.57 3.10
C ALA A 281 -0.19 9.09 2.96
N HIS A 282 -1.04 8.38 2.22
CA HIS A 282 -2.47 8.68 2.15
C HIS A 282 -3.13 8.62 3.53
N CYS A 283 -2.87 7.56 4.32
CA CYS A 283 -3.43 7.44 5.66
C CYS A 283 -2.89 8.52 6.63
N GLU A 284 -1.62 8.92 6.47
CA GLU A 284 -1.01 10.02 7.23
C GLU A 284 -1.62 11.38 6.90
N LEU A 285 -1.91 11.63 5.62
CA LEU A 285 -2.52 12.86 5.14
C LEU A 285 -3.96 13.00 5.66
N MET A 286 -4.75 11.93 5.58
CA MET A 286 -6.15 11.94 6.01
C MET A 286 -6.29 11.95 7.53
N GLY A 287 -5.41 11.26 8.26
CA GLY A 287 -5.36 11.28 9.73
C GLY A 287 -6.48 10.50 10.45
N ASP A 288 -7.52 10.07 9.75
CA ASP A 288 -8.71 9.34 10.22
C ASP A 288 -8.63 7.82 10.00
N ARG A 289 -7.76 7.36 9.09
CA ARG A 289 -7.68 5.95 8.64
C ARG A 289 -6.32 5.31 8.84
N VAL A 290 -6.28 3.97 8.84
CA VAL A 290 -5.05 3.17 9.05
C VAL A 290 -4.83 2.17 7.92
N ALA A 291 -3.62 2.11 7.39
CA ALA A 291 -3.20 1.15 6.38
C ALA A 291 -2.97 -0.24 6.98
N VAL A 292 -3.62 -1.26 6.41
CA VAL A 292 -3.39 -2.67 6.73
C VAL A 292 -2.43 -3.25 5.69
N ILE A 293 -1.19 -3.49 6.11
CA ILE A 293 -0.08 -3.85 5.21
C ILE A 293 0.15 -5.36 5.21
N ASP A 294 0.18 -5.94 4.01
CA ASP A 294 0.59 -7.31 3.77
C ASP A 294 2.07 -7.35 3.33
N PRO A 295 2.92 -8.22 3.92
CA PRO A 295 4.26 -8.41 3.42
C PRO A 295 4.28 -9.30 2.16
N PRO A 296 5.38 -9.28 1.39
CA PRO A 296 5.58 -10.23 0.31
C PRO A 296 5.44 -11.69 0.80
N PRO A 297 4.84 -12.59 0.01
CA PRO A 297 4.64 -13.99 0.37
C PRO A 297 5.96 -14.77 0.39
N GLY A 298 5.97 -15.90 1.08
CA GLY A 298 7.09 -16.86 1.09
C GLY A 298 8.27 -16.46 1.97
N LEU A 299 8.18 -15.35 2.70
CA LEU A 299 9.24 -14.89 3.59
C LEU A 299 9.23 -15.63 4.93
N ASN A 300 10.39 -16.08 5.39
CA ASN A 300 10.54 -16.58 6.76
C ASN A 300 10.71 -15.45 7.79
N ALA A 301 10.73 -15.78 9.08
CA ALA A 301 10.83 -14.82 10.17
C ALA A 301 12.08 -13.91 10.13
N ARG A 302 13.21 -14.38 9.58
CA ARG A 302 14.40 -13.52 9.43
C ARG A 302 14.26 -12.58 8.23
N GLN A 303 13.75 -13.10 7.12
CA GLN A 303 13.53 -12.31 5.91
C GLN A 303 12.47 -11.23 6.10
N ILE A 304 11.38 -11.51 6.83
CA ILE A 304 10.38 -10.49 7.14
C ILE A 304 10.94 -9.39 8.05
N ARG A 305 11.88 -9.73 8.94
CA ARG A 305 12.62 -8.73 9.72
C ARG A 305 13.47 -7.83 8.82
N VAL A 306 14.24 -8.41 7.90
CA VAL A 306 15.05 -7.66 6.92
C VAL A 306 14.14 -6.79 6.04
N TRP A 307 13.04 -7.36 5.53
CA TRP A 307 12.04 -6.62 4.77
C TRP A 307 11.54 -5.42 5.56
N ARG A 308 11.10 -5.63 6.80
CA ARG A 308 10.55 -4.57 7.66
C ARG A 308 11.56 -3.48 8.00
N GLN A 309 12.79 -3.84 8.39
CA GLN A 309 13.78 -2.90 8.92
C GLN A 309 14.68 -2.28 7.84
N GLU A 310 15.12 -3.06 6.86
CA GLU A 310 16.17 -2.66 5.91
C GLU A 310 15.59 -2.34 4.53
N THR A 311 14.67 -3.16 4.02
CA THR A 311 14.13 -2.98 2.66
C THR A 311 13.01 -1.93 2.62
N ALA A 312 11.96 -2.14 3.40
CA ALA A 312 10.79 -1.28 3.48
C ALA A 312 11.08 -0.01 4.28
N GLY A 313 11.61 -0.17 5.50
CA GLY A 313 11.99 0.96 6.36
C GLY A 313 10.82 1.85 6.77
N TYR A 314 9.58 1.34 6.79
CA TYR A 314 8.40 2.12 7.15
C TYR A 314 8.50 2.67 8.58
N ASP A 315 8.02 3.87 8.83
CA ASP A 315 7.87 4.37 10.20
C ASP A 315 6.63 5.25 10.24
N SER A 316 5.51 4.66 10.68
CA SER A 316 4.24 5.36 10.70
C SER A 316 3.33 4.80 11.78
N LYS A 317 2.64 5.72 12.46
CA LYS A 317 1.55 5.40 13.38
C LYS A 317 0.27 4.98 12.65
N TYR A 318 0.11 5.33 11.37
CA TYR A 318 -1.07 5.03 10.55
C TYR A 318 -0.94 3.75 9.72
N ALA A 319 -0.08 2.83 10.13
CA ALA A 319 0.12 1.56 9.45
C ALA A 319 0.29 0.40 10.43
N ALA A 320 -0.23 -0.78 10.06
CA ALA A 320 -0.01 -2.03 10.78
C ALA A 320 0.26 -3.17 9.80
N LEU A 321 1.33 -3.93 10.04
CA LEU A 321 1.72 -5.07 9.21
C LEU A 321 1.32 -6.38 9.88
N TYR A 322 0.69 -7.28 9.12
CA TYR A 322 0.28 -8.60 9.60
C TYR A 322 1.01 -9.72 8.86
N TYR A 323 1.56 -10.66 9.63
CA TYR A 323 2.36 -11.77 9.13
C TYR A 323 2.11 -13.01 9.99
N PRO A 324 2.14 -14.24 9.47
CA PRO A 324 2.29 -14.63 8.07
C PRO A 324 0.96 -14.60 7.31
N TRP A 325 1.02 -14.95 6.03
CA TRP A 325 -0.20 -15.16 5.23
C TRP A 325 -1.04 -16.31 5.79
N ILE A 326 -2.33 -16.25 5.50
CA ILE A 326 -3.31 -17.24 5.98
C ILE A 326 -3.77 -18.13 4.83
N LYS A 327 -4.06 -19.40 5.12
CA LYS A 327 -4.72 -20.31 4.19
C LYS A 327 -6.22 -20.29 4.48
N THR A 328 -7.02 -20.14 3.44
CA THR A 328 -8.48 -20.18 3.52
C THR A 328 -9.03 -21.13 2.48
N PHE A 329 -10.22 -21.67 2.72
CA PHE A 329 -10.90 -22.50 1.74
C PHE A 329 -11.44 -21.62 0.61
N ASP A 330 -11.08 -21.92 -0.63
CA ASP A 330 -11.53 -21.21 -1.81
C ASP A 330 -12.73 -21.94 -2.45
N PRO A 331 -13.94 -21.36 -2.41
CA PRO A 331 -15.14 -22.04 -2.92
C PRO A 331 -15.11 -22.31 -4.43
N SER A 332 -14.38 -21.51 -5.22
CA SER A 332 -14.31 -21.67 -6.68
C SER A 332 -13.47 -22.88 -7.09
N SER A 333 -12.33 -23.10 -6.43
CA SER A 333 -11.40 -24.19 -6.72
C SER A 333 -11.63 -25.43 -5.86
N GLY A 334 -12.36 -25.29 -4.74
CA GLY A 334 -12.56 -26.36 -3.75
C GLY A 334 -11.28 -26.72 -2.98
N GLN A 335 -10.23 -25.89 -3.06
CA GLN A 335 -8.94 -26.12 -2.41
C GLN A 335 -8.61 -25.00 -1.42
N SER A 336 -7.68 -25.28 -0.50
CA SER A 336 -7.15 -24.24 0.38
C SER A 336 -6.15 -23.38 -0.39
N ARG A 337 -6.40 -22.07 -0.46
CA ARG A 337 -5.53 -21.09 -1.10
C ARG A 337 -4.86 -20.20 -0.05
N LEU A 338 -3.60 -19.85 -0.32
CA LEU A 338 -2.87 -18.88 0.49
C LEU A 338 -3.29 -17.47 0.06
N ILE A 339 -3.68 -16.63 1.02
CA ILE A 339 -4.18 -15.27 0.78
C ILE A 339 -3.53 -14.26 1.73
N PRO A 340 -3.44 -12.98 1.32
CA PRO A 340 -3.00 -11.91 2.23
C PRO A 340 -3.96 -11.77 3.42
N PRO A 341 -3.45 -11.52 4.64
CA PRO A 341 -4.27 -11.43 5.83
C PRO A 341 -5.10 -10.14 5.95
N SER A 342 -4.74 -9.05 5.25
CA SER A 342 -5.32 -7.71 5.43
C SER A 342 -6.86 -7.68 5.44
N GLY A 343 -7.53 -8.34 4.49
CA GLY A 343 -9.00 -8.38 4.44
C GLY A 343 -9.65 -9.05 5.65
N HIS A 344 -9.11 -10.19 6.08
CA HIS A 344 -9.62 -10.92 7.24
C HIS A 344 -9.35 -10.15 8.54
N VAL A 345 -8.17 -9.54 8.64
CA VAL A 345 -7.78 -8.72 9.80
C VAL A 345 -8.65 -7.47 9.91
N ALA A 346 -8.94 -6.78 8.80
CA ALA A 346 -9.87 -5.66 8.77
C ALA A 346 -11.26 -6.06 9.31
N GLY A 347 -11.76 -7.24 8.94
CA GLY A 347 -13.02 -7.75 9.48
C GLY A 347 -12.94 -8.05 10.98
N VAL A 348 -11.80 -8.54 11.47
CA VAL A 348 -11.57 -8.75 12.91
C VAL A 348 -11.53 -7.42 13.65
N TRP A 349 -10.95 -6.35 13.08
CA TRP A 349 -10.99 -5.01 13.67
C TRP A 349 -12.44 -4.53 13.79
N ALA A 350 -13.24 -4.65 12.73
CA ALA A 350 -14.65 -4.27 12.75
C ALA A 350 -15.44 -5.01 13.85
N ARG A 351 -15.27 -6.34 13.96
CA ARG A 351 -15.90 -7.14 15.00
C ARG A 351 -15.46 -6.74 16.40
N ASN A 352 -14.16 -6.56 16.57
CA ASN A 352 -13.56 -6.16 17.84
C ASN A 352 -14.17 -4.86 18.36
N ASP A 353 -14.29 -3.88 17.46
CA ASP A 353 -14.82 -2.56 17.79
C ASP A 353 -16.31 -2.63 18.13
N ALA A 354 -17.09 -3.40 17.36
CA ALA A 354 -18.51 -3.59 17.64
C ALA A 354 -18.78 -4.30 18.98
N GLU A 355 -17.95 -5.28 19.34
CA GLU A 355 -18.16 -6.08 20.56
C GLU A 355 -17.57 -5.43 21.81
N ARG A 356 -16.48 -4.67 21.68
CA ARG A 356 -15.65 -4.22 22.81
C ARG A 356 -15.22 -2.76 22.76
N GLY A 357 -15.50 -2.05 21.66
CA GLY A 357 -15.03 -0.70 21.42
C GLY A 357 -13.61 -0.63 20.86
N VAL A 358 -13.34 0.42 20.09
CA VAL A 358 -12.05 0.67 19.40
C VAL A 358 -10.84 0.79 20.36
N HIS A 359 -11.10 1.16 21.62
CA HIS A 359 -10.06 1.27 22.65
C HIS A 359 -9.45 -0.10 23.02
N LYS A 360 -10.14 -1.22 22.76
CA LYS A 360 -9.62 -2.57 23.01
C LYS A 360 -8.75 -3.04 21.84
N ALA A 361 -7.54 -3.52 22.14
CA ALA A 361 -6.62 -4.07 21.15
C ALA A 361 -7.23 -5.23 20.33
N PRO A 362 -7.22 -5.19 18.99
CA PRO A 362 -7.73 -6.26 18.11
C PRO A 362 -6.73 -7.42 17.99
N ALA A 363 -6.26 -7.91 19.15
CA ALA A 363 -5.39 -9.08 19.29
C ALA A 363 -6.07 -10.12 20.20
N ASN A 364 -5.53 -11.34 20.20
CA ASN A 364 -6.13 -12.53 20.83
C ASN A 364 -7.50 -12.93 20.22
N GLU A 365 -7.81 -12.38 19.04
CA GLU A 365 -9.03 -12.62 18.27
C GLU A 365 -8.86 -13.76 17.28
N VAL A 366 -9.88 -14.60 17.13
CA VAL A 366 -9.89 -15.69 16.14
C VAL A 366 -10.15 -15.16 14.74
N ILE A 367 -9.39 -15.62 13.75
CA ILE A 367 -9.66 -15.34 12.35
C ILE A 367 -10.61 -16.42 11.82
N ARG A 368 -11.86 -16.04 11.53
CA ARG A 368 -12.88 -16.93 10.96
C ARG A 368 -12.53 -17.22 9.50
N GLY A 369 -12.67 -18.48 9.09
CA GLY A 369 -12.35 -18.95 7.73
C GLY A 369 -10.88 -19.31 7.49
N ALA A 370 -9.96 -18.93 8.39
CA ALA A 370 -8.57 -19.36 8.32
C ALA A 370 -8.44 -20.82 8.76
N VAL A 371 -7.93 -21.67 7.87
CA VAL A 371 -7.74 -23.11 8.12
C VAL A 371 -6.33 -23.46 8.55
N ASP A 372 -5.33 -22.72 8.05
CA ASP A 372 -3.91 -22.91 8.38
C ASP A 372 -3.13 -21.61 8.09
N LEU A 373 -1.85 -21.58 8.42
CA LEU A 373 -0.93 -20.47 8.15
C LEU A 373 0.08 -20.87 7.08
N GLU A 374 0.66 -19.88 6.41
CA GLU A 374 1.83 -20.09 5.54
C GLU A 374 3.00 -20.70 6.32
N LEU A 375 3.27 -20.13 7.50
CA LEU A 375 4.36 -20.52 8.38
C LEU A 375 3.86 -20.55 9.83
N GLN A 376 4.23 -21.57 10.59
CA GLN A 376 3.92 -21.64 12.01
C GLN A 376 5.00 -20.90 12.81
N ILE A 377 4.65 -19.73 13.35
CA ILE A 377 5.59 -18.86 14.07
C ILE A 377 5.84 -19.38 15.48
N THR A 378 7.11 -19.64 15.78
CA THR A 378 7.58 -20.01 17.11
C THR A 378 7.66 -18.80 18.04
N ARG A 379 7.80 -19.05 19.35
CA ARG A 379 7.98 -17.96 20.33
C ARG A 379 9.25 -17.14 20.05
N GLY A 380 10.37 -17.80 19.81
CA GLY A 380 11.65 -17.12 19.57
C GLY A 380 11.65 -16.28 18.29
N GLU A 381 10.94 -16.71 17.24
CA GLU A 381 10.74 -15.88 16.04
C GLU A 381 9.86 -14.67 16.34
N GLN A 382 8.78 -14.86 17.09
CA GLN A 382 7.93 -13.73 17.49
C GLN A 382 8.69 -12.71 18.35
N ASP A 383 9.59 -13.15 19.23
CA ASP A 383 10.42 -12.27 20.06
C ASP A 383 11.32 -11.35 19.22
N LEU A 384 11.66 -11.75 17.98
CA LEU A 384 12.40 -10.93 17.02
C LEU A 384 11.51 -9.96 16.23
N LEU A 385 10.25 -10.34 15.97
CA LEU A 385 9.33 -9.62 15.08
C LEU A 385 8.47 -8.59 15.81
N ASN A 386 8.07 -8.89 17.03
CA ASN A 386 7.18 -8.03 17.78
C ASN A 386 7.81 -6.65 18.12
N PRO A 387 9.10 -6.53 18.51
CA PRO A 387 9.76 -5.25 18.75
C PRO A 387 9.74 -4.29 17.56
N ILE A 388 9.69 -4.80 16.33
CA ILE A 388 9.72 -4.03 15.09
C ILE A 388 8.32 -3.77 14.49
N GLY A 389 7.26 -4.02 15.28
CA GLY A 389 5.88 -3.73 14.89
C GLY A 389 5.24 -4.73 13.92
N VAL A 390 5.82 -5.93 13.77
CA VAL A 390 5.21 -7.00 12.96
C VAL A 390 4.20 -7.77 13.81
N ASN A 391 2.92 -7.69 13.44
CA ASN A 391 1.84 -8.37 14.16
C ASN A 391 1.73 -9.83 13.71
N CYS A 392 2.20 -10.74 14.57
CA CYS A 392 2.19 -12.17 14.25
C CYS A 392 0.77 -12.77 14.34
N ILE A 393 0.37 -13.55 13.35
CA ILE A 393 -0.79 -14.46 13.38
C ILE A 393 -0.28 -15.85 13.77
N ARG A 394 -0.93 -16.50 14.73
CA ARG A 394 -0.46 -17.78 15.29
C ARG A 394 -1.60 -18.78 15.46
N ALA A 395 -1.29 -20.05 15.20
CA ALA A 395 -2.18 -21.15 15.53
C ALA A 395 -1.90 -21.64 16.95
N PHE A 396 -2.96 -21.79 17.74
CA PHE A 396 -2.89 -22.34 19.09
C PHE A 396 -3.76 -23.60 19.17
N PRO A 397 -3.22 -24.75 19.61
CA PRO A 397 -4.02 -25.97 19.79
C PRO A 397 -5.25 -25.71 20.68
N GLY A 398 -6.44 -26.12 20.21
CA GLY A 398 -7.72 -25.92 20.90
C GLY A 398 -8.24 -24.47 20.93
N ARG A 399 -7.46 -23.50 20.42
CA ARG A 399 -7.82 -22.08 20.37
C ARG A 399 -7.84 -21.53 18.93
N GLY A 400 -7.53 -22.34 17.92
CA GLY A 400 -7.57 -21.93 16.51
C GLY A 400 -6.51 -20.88 16.16
N ILE A 401 -6.69 -20.25 14.99
CA ILE A 401 -5.78 -19.25 14.44
C ILE A 401 -6.18 -17.86 14.96
N ARG A 402 -5.22 -17.17 15.57
CA ARG A 402 -5.46 -15.89 16.24
C ARG A 402 -4.46 -14.82 15.83
N ILE A 403 -4.94 -13.57 15.79
CA ILE A 403 -4.07 -12.40 15.75
C ILE A 403 -3.36 -12.30 17.10
N TRP A 404 -2.03 -12.22 17.11
CA TRP A 404 -1.21 -12.24 18.32
C TRP A 404 -0.26 -11.03 18.41
N GLY A 405 -0.73 -9.88 17.92
CA GLY A 405 -0.07 -8.57 18.01
C GLY A 405 -1.03 -7.44 17.65
N ALA A 406 -0.84 -6.25 18.24
CA ALA A 406 -1.64 -5.05 17.97
C ALA A 406 -0.77 -3.78 18.00
N ARG A 407 0.41 -3.84 17.36
CA ARG A 407 1.35 -2.73 17.24
C ARG A 407 1.19 -2.03 15.89
N THR A 408 1.48 -0.73 15.88
CA THR A 408 1.67 0.04 14.64
C THR A 408 3.10 -0.16 14.13
N LEU A 409 3.42 0.46 13.00
CA LEU A 409 4.77 0.52 12.45
C LEU A 409 5.62 1.65 13.06
N SER A 410 5.08 2.40 14.03
CA SER A 410 5.72 3.57 14.64
C SER A 410 6.89 3.21 15.56
N SER A 411 7.98 3.96 15.45
CA SER A 411 9.11 3.95 16.39
C SER A 411 8.80 4.72 17.69
N ASP A 412 7.87 5.68 17.65
CA ASP A 412 7.42 6.45 18.82
C ASP A 412 6.66 5.55 19.83
N PRO A 413 7.14 5.43 21.08
CA PRO A 413 6.45 4.69 22.14
C PRO A 413 5.03 5.16 22.44
N ALA A 414 4.70 6.44 22.21
CA ALA A 414 3.35 6.97 22.42
C ALA A 414 2.34 6.35 21.45
N TRP A 415 2.77 6.09 20.21
CA TRP A 415 1.93 5.55 19.13
C TRP A 415 2.19 4.06 18.84
N ARG A 416 2.86 3.36 19.74
CA ARG A 416 3.22 1.94 19.60
C ARG A 416 2.02 1.04 19.33
N TYR A 417 0.88 1.31 19.97
CA TYR A 417 -0.28 0.41 19.94
C TYR A 417 -1.36 0.89 18.97
N LEU A 418 -1.86 -0.06 18.19
CA LEU A 418 -2.86 0.16 17.16
C LEU A 418 -4.19 0.69 17.74
N ASN A 419 -4.67 0.10 18.83
CA ASN A 419 -5.92 0.55 19.46
C ASN A 419 -5.81 1.99 19.98
N ILE A 420 -4.63 2.43 20.41
CA ILE A 420 -4.43 3.81 20.82
C ILE A 420 -4.56 4.73 19.61
N ARG A 421 -3.86 4.47 18.50
CA ARG A 421 -3.97 5.30 17.30
C ARG A 421 -5.41 5.32 16.76
N ARG A 422 -6.05 4.16 16.63
CA ARG A 422 -7.44 4.06 16.14
C ARG A 422 -8.44 4.75 17.07
N TYR A 423 -8.23 4.70 18.38
CA TYR A 423 -9.08 5.42 19.33
C TYR A 423 -8.89 6.94 19.24
N PHE A 424 -7.67 7.43 19.02
CA PHE A 424 -7.44 8.85 18.73
C PHE A 424 -8.15 9.28 17.43
N ASN A 425 -8.05 8.50 16.35
CA ASN A 425 -8.78 8.79 15.11
C ASN A 425 -10.30 8.90 15.37
N TYR A 426 -10.87 7.93 16.11
CA TYR A 426 -12.29 7.94 16.49
C TYR A 426 -12.68 9.21 17.27
N LEU A 427 -11.87 9.62 18.27
CA LEU A 427 -12.17 10.81 19.06
C LEU A 427 -12.02 12.11 18.25
N GLU A 428 -10.93 12.22 17.48
CA GLU A 428 -10.65 13.38 16.61
C GLU A 428 -11.81 13.60 15.63
N GLU A 429 -12.24 12.53 14.95
CA GLU A 429 -13.31 12.59 13.94
C GLU A 429 -14.70 12.84 14.58
N SER A 430 -15.01 12.18 15.70
CA SER A 430 -16.26 12.42 16.43
C SER A 430 -16.37 13.88 16.90
N ILE A 431 -15.28 14.44 17.43
CA ILE A 431 -15.24 15.84 17.86
C ILE A 431 -15.34 16.78 16.66
N LEU A 432 -14.65 16.47 15.55
CA LEU A 432 -14.70 17.27 14.33
C LEU A 432 -16.14 17.39 13.80
N ILE A 433 -16.84 16.27 13.63
CA ILE A 433 -18.22 16.25 13.13
C ILE A 433 -19.16 16.89 14.16
N GLY A 434 -19.03 16.52 15.44
CA GLY A 434 -19.91 16.99 16.51
C GLY A 434 -19.73 18.48 16.87
N THR A 435 -18.66 19.13 16.41
CA THR A 435 -18.39 20.55 16.65
C THR A 435 -18.48 21.44 15.41
N GLN A 436 -18.94 20.93 14.26
CA GLN A 436 -19.15 21.74 13.04
C GLN A 436 -20.02 22.98 13.26
N TRP A 437 -20.98 22.93 14.20
CA TRP A 437 -21.83 24.07 14.55
C TRP A 437 -21.07 25.28 15.13
N VAL A 438 -19.82 25.11 15.57
CA VAL A 438 -18.98 26.18 16.14
C VAL A 438 -18.55 27.19 15.06
N VAL A 439 -18.47 26.75 13.80
CA VAL A 439 -18.01 27.59 12.69
C VAL A 439 -18.98 28.75 12.48
N PHE A 440 -18.44 29.97 12.39
CA PHE A 440 -19.17 31.24 12.27
C PHE A 440 -20.02 31.65 13.49
N GLU A 441 -19.90 30.98 14.63
CA GLU A 441 -20.48 31.48 15.89
C GLU A 441 -19.65 32.67 16.43
N PRO A 442 -20.28 33.60 17.20
CA PRO A 442 -19.55 34.66 17.87
C PRO A 442 -18.46 34.10 18.79
N ASN A 443 -17.20 34.52 18.59
CA ASN A 443 -16.06 34.10 19.41
C ASN A 443 -16.07 34.82 20.77
N ASP A 444 -16.90 34.33 21.70
CA ASP A 444 -17.08 34.86 23.05
C ASP A 444 -16.95 33.76 24.13
N HIS A 445 -16.94 34.16 25.41
CA HIS A 445 -16.88 33.22 26.53
C HIS A 445 -18.06 32.23 26.56
N ASN A 446 -19.21 32.57 25.98
CA ASN A 446 -20.35 31.65 25.91
C ASN A 446 -20.09 30.51 24.93
N LEU A 447 -19.50 30.80 23.77
CA LEU A 447 -19.06 29.79 22.81
C LEU A 447 -18.05 28.84 23.45
N TRP A 448 -17.03 29.38 24.12
CA TRP A 448 -16.00 28.57 24.78
C TRP A 448 -16.59 27.64 25.84
N ALA A 449 -17.54 28.16 26.65
CA ALA A 449 -18.26 27.34 27.63
C ALA A 449 -19.10 26.22 26.98
N ARG A 450 -19.75 26.50 25.84
CA ARG A 450 -20.51 25.49 25.07
C ARG A 450 -19.59 24.40 24.52
N ILE A 451 -18.45 24.77 23.92
CA ILE A 451 -17.43 23.83 23.41
C ILE A 451 -16.96 22.91 24.54
N ARG A 452 -16.48 23.48 25.65
CA ARG A 452 -16.01 22.69 26.80
C ARG A 452 -17.07 21.74 27.31
N ARG A 453 -18.32 22.19 27.44
CA ARG A 453 -19.42 21.36 27.96
C ARG A 453 -19.72 20.17 27.05
N ASN A 454 -19.79 20.37 25.74
CA ASN A 454 -20.10 19.28 24.81
C ASN A 454 -18.99 18.23 24.75
N ILE A 455 -17.75 18.68 24.60
CA ILE A 455 -16.59 17.78 24.53
C ILE A 455 -16.43 17.04 25.86
N SER A 456 -16.59 17.72 26.99
CA SER A 456 -16.55 17.07 28.30
C SER A 456 -17.67 16.05 28.49
N ALA A 457 -18.88 16.33 27.99
CA ALA A 457 -20.00 15.40 28.05
C ALA A 457 -19.74 14.14 27.19
N PHE A 458 -19.06 14.27 26.06
CA PHE A 458 -18.62 13.13 25.25
C PHE A 458 -17.55 12.30 25.96
N LEU A 459 -16.46 12.96 26.41
CA LEU A 459 -15.34 12.27 27.06
C LEU A 459 -15.72 11.60 28.38
N VAL A 460 -16.71 12.13 29.12
CA VAL A 460 -17.20 11.45 30.33
C VAL A 460 -17.92 10.13 30.00
N ASN A 461 -18.57 10.04 28.84
CA ASN A 461 -19.21 8.80 28.39
C ASN A 461 -18.14 7.78 27.97
N GLU A 462 -17.08 8.23 27.29
CA GLU A 462 -15.93 7.39 26.95
C GLU A 462 -15.16 6.91 28.19
N TRP A 463 -15.05 7.74 29.22
CA TRP A 463 -14.49 7.31 30.50
C TRP A 463 -15.37 6.27 31.19
N ARG A 464 -16.69 6.49 31.23
CA ARG A 464 -17.67 5.54 31.80
C ARG A 464 -17.71 4.20 31.06
N SER A 465 -17.42 4.18 29.76
CA SER A 465 -17.33 2.95 28.96
C SER A 465 -16.03 2.17 29.21
N GLY A 466 -15.08 2.75 29.95
CA GLY A 466 -13.80 2.15 30.29
C GLY A 466 -12.70 2.39 29.24
N ALA A 467 -12.92 3.29 28.28
CA ALA A 467 -11.92 3.60 27.25
C ALA A 467 -10.77 4.49 27.78
N LEU A 468 -11.05 5.31 28.80
CA LEU A 468 -10.07 6.19 29.45
C LEU A 468 -9.66 5.66 30.83
N PHE A 469 -8.38 5.80 31.15
CA PHE A 469 -7.78 5.41 32.42
C PHE A 469 -7.90 6.53 33.46
N GLY A 470 -8.21 6.17 34.70
CA GLY A 470 -8.34 7.12 35.82
C GLY A 470 -9.53 6.76 36.69
N GLN A 471 -9.41 6.97 38.00
CA GLN A 471 -10.53 6.70 38.91
C GLN A 471 -11.55 7.84 38.92
N ARG A 472 -11.13 9.02 38.46
CA ARG A 472 -11.96 10.21 38.34
C ARG A 472 -11.83 10.83 36.94
N PRO A 473 -12.86 11.53 36.42
CA PRO A 473 -12.79 12.17 35.11
C PRO A 473 -11.59 13.10 34.93
N GLU A 474 -11.20 13.83 35.98
CA GLU A 474 -10.10 14.81 35.92
C GLU A 474 -8.72 14.16 35.78
N GLU A 475 -8.60 12.87 36.11
CA GLU A 475 -7.39 12.07 35.86
C GLU A 475 -7.39 11.47 34.45
N ALA A 476 -8.58 11.33 33.85
CA ALA A 476 -8.79 10.66 32.57
C ALA A 476 -8.72 11.61 31.38
N TYR A 477 -9.21 12.84 31.53
CA TYR A 477 -9.16 13.84 30.47
C TYR A 477 -9.23 15.28 31.00
N TYR A 478 -8.83 16.23 30.16
CA TYR A 478 -9.11 17.66 30.35
C TYR A 478 -9.57 18.31 29.04
N VAL A 479 -10.36 19.37 29.17
CA VAL A 479 -10.82 20.21 28.04
C VAL A 479 -10.63 21.67 28.43
N LYS A 480 -9.74 22.37 27.73
CA LYS A 480 -9.38 23.76 28.01
C LYS A 480 -9.70 24.64 26.81
N CYS A 481 -10.63 25.57 27.00
CA CYS A 481 -11.02 26.60 26.05
C CYS A 481 -11.47 27.81 26.90
N ASP A 482 -10.54 28.73 27.07
CA ASP A 482 -10.57 29.85 28.01
C ASP A 482 -9.65 30.98 27.51
N ASP A 483 -9.52 32.05 28.30
CA ASP A 483 -8.71 33.21 27.97
C ASP A 483 -7.22 32.89 27.79
N GLU A 484 -6.70 31.84 28.43
CA GLU A 484 -5.30 31.43 28.28
C GLU A 484 -5.04 30.78 26.92
N THR A 485 -6.01 29.99 26.44
CA THR A 485 -5.95 29.35 25.12
C THR A 485 -6.40 30.29 23.99
N ASN A 486 -7.21 31.30 24.32
CA ASN A 486 -7.80 32.26 23.38
C ASN A 486 -7.51 33.71 23.78
N PRO A 487 -6.24 34.16 23.73
CA PRO A 487 -5.90 35.54 24.02
C PRO A 487 -6.47 36.48 22.93
N PRO A 488 -6.61 37.80 23.21
CA PRO A 488 -7.23 38.76 22.28
C PRO A 488 -6.66 38.69 20.86
N GLU A 489 -5.35 38.48 20.71
CA GLU A 489 -4.70 38.38 19.41
C GLU A 489 -5.18 37.17 18.59
N SER A 490 -5.55 36.06 19.24
CA SER A 490 -6.14 34.89 18.59
C SER A 490 -7.61 35.13 18.23
N VAL A 491 -8.34 35.84 19.08
CA VAL A 491 -9.75 36.19 18.87
C VAL A 491 -9.89 37.18 17.71
N ASP A 492 -9.02 38.18 17.63
CA ASP A 492 -9.01 39.21 16.59
C ASP A 492 -8.75 38.64 15.20
N VAL A 493 -8.00 37.53 15.08
CA VAL A 493 -7.81 36.80 13.82
C VAL A 493 -8.89 35.74 13.56
N GLY A 494 -9.92 35.68 14.42
CA GLY A 494 -11.08 34.79 14.26
C GLY A 494 -10.81 33.32 14.61
N ARG A 495 -9.80 33.03 15.44
CA ARG A 495 -9.41 31.65 15.79
C ARG A 495 -9.84 31.29 17.21
N VAL A 496 -10.54 30.16 17.35
CA VAL A 496 -10.82 29.50 18.63
C VAL A 496 -9.91 28.29 18.79
N ILE A 497 -9.21 28.19 19.92
CA ILE A 497 -8.36 27.06 20.30
C ILE A 497 -9.00 26.36 21.50
N CYS A 498 -9.17 25.05 21.38
CA CYS A 498 -9.57 24.17 22.47
C CYS A 498 -8.51 23.07 22.61
N GLU A 499 -7.82 23.02 23.75
CA GLU A 499 -6.86 21.97 24.08
C GLU A 499 -7.58 20.82 24.76
N ILE A 500 -7.31 19.59 24.31
CA ILE A 500 -7.93 18.37 24.80
C ILE A 500 -6.82 17.38 25.13
N GLY A 501 -6.78 16.91 26.37
CA GLY A 501 -5.89 15.82 26.76
C GLY A 501 -6.69 14.62 27.24
N ILE A 502 -6.22 13.43 26.90
CA ILE A 502 -6.85 12.15 27.29
C ILE A 502 -5.80 11.15 27.76
N ALA A 503 -6.20 10.25 28.65
CA ALA A 503 -5.41 9.11 29.11
C ALA A 503 -6.04 7.80 28.62
N PRO A 504 -5.66 7.25 27.46
CA PRO A 504 -6.25 6.01 26.97
C PRO A 504 -5.75 4.78 27.73
N VAL A 505 -6.60 3.76 27.84
CA VAL A 505 -6.20 2.46 28.41
C VAL A 505 -5.20 1.75 27.48
N LYS A 506 -4.03 1.39 28.04
CA LYS A 506 -2.99 0.64 27.31
C LYS A 506 -3.19 -0.87 27.47
N PRO A 507 -2.95 -1.68 26.42
CA PRO A 507 -3.11 -3.13 26.50
C PRO A 507 -2.03 -3.79 27.37
N ALA A 508 -2.42 -4.83 28.11
CA ALA A 508 -1.50 -5.68 28.87
C ALA A 508 -0.85 -6.73 27.95
N GLU A 509 0.22 -6.35 27.25
CA GLU A 509 0.94 -7.24 26.31
C GLU A 509 1.75 -8.34 27.03
N PHE A 510 2.29 -8.03 28.21
CA PHE A 510 3.11 -8.95 29.01
C PHE A 510 2.46 -9.17 30.38
N VAL A 511 2.08 -10.42 30.66
CA VAL A 511 1.57 -10.83 31.99
C VAL A 511 2.62 -11.72 32.66
N ILE A 512 3.17 -11.25 33.77
CA ILE A 512 4.26 -11.93 34.48
C ILE A 512 3.72 -12.44 35.82
N PHE A 513 3.54 -13.77 35.94
CA PHE A 513 3.27 -14.42 37.22
C PHE A 513 4.59 -14.76 37.90
N ARG A 514 4.82 -14.20 39.10
CA ARG A 514 5.99 -14.51 39.94
C ARG A 514 5.56 -15.50 41.01
N LEU A 515 6.02 -16.75 40.90
CA LEU A 515 5.79 -17.78 41.91
C LEU A 515 6.97 -17.78 42.88
N ALA A 516 6.69 -17.58 44.17
CA ALA A 516 7.65 -17.75 45.23
C ALA A 516 7.19 -18.90 46.15
N GLN A 517 8.12 -19.75 46.53
CA GLN A 517 7.86 -20.73 47.60
C GLN A 517 7.91 -19.98 48.93
N PHE A 518 6.76 -19.85 49.59
CA PHE A 518 6.69 -19.27 50.93
C PHE A 518 6.75 -20.38 51.97
N SER A 519 7.74 -20.32 52.86
CA SER A 519 7.74 -21.10 54.10
C SER A 519 6.72 -20.47 55.05
N SER A 520 5.64 -21.18 55.37
CA SER A 520 4.66 -20.73 56.37
C SER A 520 5.37 -20.60 57.73
N GLY A 521 5.80 -19.39 58.12
CA GLY A 521 6.53 -19.23 59.38
C GLY A 521 7.00 -17.84 59.80
N SER A 522 6.87 -16.79 59.00
CA SER A 522 7.19 -15.43 59.44
C SER A 522 6.46 -14.42 58.56
N GLY A 523 5.24 -14.09 58.98
CA GLY A 523 4.52 -12.95 58.41
C GLY A 523 5.18 -11.67 58.90
N GLU A 524 5.85 -10.99 57.99
CA GLU A 524 6.00 -9.53 57.98
C GLU A 524 6.28 -9.17 56.51
N LEU A 525 5.20 -8.85 55.79
CA LEU A 525 5.32 -8.12 54.53
C LEU A 525 5.65 -6.67 54.92
N GLN A 526 6.91 -6.27 54.81
CA GLN A 526 7.24 -4.85 54.72
C GLN A 526 6.71 -4.35 53.37
N GLU A 527 5.84 -3.34 53.45
CA GLU A 527 5.14 -2.69 52.33
C GLU A 527 6.07 -2.15 51.24
#